data_AF-A0A354X285-F1
#
_entry.id   AF-A0A354X285-F1
#
_cell.length_a   1.000
_cell.length_b   1.000
_cell.length_c   1.000
_cell.angle_alpha   90.00
_cell.angle_beta   90.00
_cell.angle_gamma   90.00
#
_symmetry.space_group_name_H-M   'P 1'
#
loop_
_entity.id
_entity.type
_entity.pdbx_description
1 polymer ?
#
loop_
_entity_poly.entity_id
_entity_poly.type
_entity_poly.pdbx_seq_one_letter_code
_entity_poly.pdbx_strand_id
1 'polypeptide(L)'
;LKDVMEFEGYFEPASAEFHALEAKLKPDLDRDLTRFHDEIKRFIETEIVQRYYYKKGVLINELQQDEALKKAVEVLTDKSLYESTLKPSPTKALAKKDKQPSV
;
A
#
# COMPACT_ATOMS: atom_id res chain seq x y z
N LEU A 1 -26.00 3.70 -12.92
CA LEU A 1 -25.38 4.08 -14.22
C LEU A 1 -26.29 3.72 -15.38
N LYS A 2 -26.71 2.45 -15.50
CA LYS A 2 -27.70 2.00 -16.50
C LYS A 2 -28.95 2.90 -16.55
N ASP A 3 -29.60 3.08 -15.41
CA ASP A 3 -30.84 3.87 -15.29
C ASP A 3 -30.68 5.33 -15.72
N VAL A 4 -29.50 5.92 -15.52
CA VAL A 4 -29.19 7.30 -15.94
C VAL A 4 -29.02 7.37 -17.46
N MET A 5 -28.34 6.39 -18.05
CA MET A 5 -28.17 6.31 -19.50
C MET A 5 -29.49 6.03 -20.24
N GLU A 6 -30.37 5.22 -19.65
CA GLU A 6 -31.72 4.98 -20.17
C GLU A 6 -32.58 6.25 -20.10
N PHE A 7 -32.52 6.97 -18.98
CA PHE A 7 -33.24 8.23 -18.80
C PHE A 7 -32.78 9.33 -19.76
N GLU A 8 -31.46 9.45 -19.98
CA GLU A 8 -30.88 10.46 -20.88
C GLU A 8 -30.87 10.02 -22.36
N GLY A 9 -31.33 8.80 -22.67
CA GLY A 9 -31.42 8.28 -24.04
C GLY A 9 -30.09 7.85 -24.65
N TYR A 10 -29.03 7.74 -23.85
CA TYR A 10 -27.70 7.31 -24.29
C TYR A 10 -27.50 5.79 -24.27
N PHE A 11 -28.45 5.03 -23.71
CA PHE A 11 -28.28 3.58 -23.55
C PHE A 11 -28.22 2.82 -24.88
N GLU A 12 -29.17 3.05 -25.79
CA GLU A 12 -29.23 2.35 -27.08
C GLU A 12 -27.93 2.42 -27.90
N PRO A 13 -27.34 3.61 -28.15
CA PRO A 13 -26.09 3.68 -28.92
C PRO A 13 -24.86 3.12 -28.17
N ALA A 14 -24.92 2.95 -26.85
CA ALA A 14 -23.80 2.50 -26.01
C ALA A 14 -24.02 1.13 -25.37
N SER A 15 -25.10 0.42 -25.75
CA SER A 15 -25.56 -0.80 -25.07
C SER A 15 -24.54 -1.94 -25.18
N ALA A 16 -23.86 -2.07 -26.32
CA ALA A 16 -22.84 -3.09 -26.54
C ALA A 16 -21.63 -2.90 -25.60
N GLU A 17 -21.12 -1.67 -25.50
CA GLU A 17 -20.02 -1.29 -24.62
C GLU A 17 -20.42 -1.44 -23.15
N PHE A 18 -21.65 -1.05 -22.82
CA PHE A 18 -22.18 -1.20 -21.47
C PHE A 18 -22.21 -2.67 -21.04
N HIS A 19 -22.77 -3.57 -21.86
CA HIS A 19 -22.82 -5.00 -21.56
C HIS A 19 -21.43 -5.64 -21.52
N ALA A 20 -20.50 -5.21 -22.38
CA ALA A 20 -19.11 -5.66 -22.33
C ALA A 20 -18.42 -5.22 -21.03
N LEU A 21 -18.68 -4.01 -20.54
CA LEU A 21 -18.17 -3.53 -19.27
C LEU A 21 -18.83 -4.23 -18.07
N GLU A 22 -20.15 -4.39 -18.10
CA GLU A 22 -20.93 -5.11 -17.10
C GLU A 22 -20.40 -6.53 -16.90
N ALA A 23 -20.14 -7.25 -17.99
CA ALA A 23 -19.56 -8.59 -17.93
C ALA A 23 -18.18 -8.62 -17.22
N LYS A 24 -17.35 -7.59 -17.41
CA LYS A 24 -16.04 -7.46 -16.76
C LYS A 24 -16.14 -7.09 -15.27
N LEU A 25 -17.20 -6.38 -14.89
CA LEU A 25 -17.44 -5.93 -13.52
C LEU A 25 -18.18 -6.94 -12.67
N LYS A 26 -18.65 -8.05 -13.24
CA LYS A 26 -19.25 -9.13 -12.47
C LYS A 26 -18.28 -9.61 -11.38
N PRO A 27 -18.73 -9.72 -10.12
CA PRO A 27 -17.95 -10.35 -9.07
C PRO A 27 -17.56 -11.76 -9.48
N ASP A 28 -16.29 -12.10 -9.27
CA ASP A 28 -15.74 -13.40 -9.60
C ASP A 28 -14.90 -13.84 -8.40
N LEU A 29 -15.42 -14.82 -7.67
CA LEU A 29 -14.81 -15.28 -6.43
C LEU A 29 -13.44 -15.91 -6.69
N ASP A 30 -13.27 -16.68 -7.75
CA ASP A 30 -12.00 -17.37 -8.04
C ASP A 30 -10.92 -16.35 -8.42
N ARG A 31 -11.29 -15.36 -9.23
CA ARG A 31 -10.41 -14.22 -9.55
C ARG A 31 -10.03 -13.45 -8.29
N ASP A 32 -11.00 -13.15 -7.43
CA ASP A 32 -10.78 -12.33 -6.25
C ASP A 32 -9.96 -13.10 -5.19
N LEU A 33 -10.19 -14.40 -4.99
CA LEU A 33 -9.37 -15.26 -4.14
C LEU A 33 -7.92 -15.34 -4.63
N THR A 34 -7.71 -15.40 -5.95
CA THR A 34 -6.37 -15.37 -6.53
C THR A 34 -5.71 -14.01 -6.33
N ARG A 35 -6.45 -12.93 -6.60
CA ARG A 35 -5.95 -11.55 -6.48
C ARG A 35 -5.56 -11.19 -5.06
N PHE A 36 -6.36 -11.60 -4.08
CA PHE A 36 -6.16 -11.27 -2.67
C PHE A 36 -5.54 -12.42 -1.87
N HIS A 37 -4.98 -13.43 -2.54
CA HIS A 37 -4.44 -14.63 -1.93
C HIS A 37 -3.51 -14.33 -0.74
N ASP A 38 -2.53 -13.44 -0.95
CA ASP A 38 -1.52 -13.14 0.06
C ASP A 38 -2.10 -12.39 1.27
N GLU A 39 -3.04 -11.49 1.03
CA GLU A 39 -3.74 -10.76 2.09
C GLU A 39 -4.62 -11.69 2.92
N ILE A 40 -5.40 -12.55 2.26
CA ILE A 40 -6.25 -13.56 2.91
C ILE A 40 -5.39 -14.51 3.75
N LYS A 41 -4.30 -15.02 3.16
CA LYS A 41 -3.36 -15.89 3.85
C LYS A 41 -2.79 -15.21 5.10
N ARG A 42 -2.32 -13.96 4.99
CA ARG A 42 -1.79 -13.20 6.12
C ARG A 42 -2.81 -13.04 7.25
N PHE A 43 -4.08 -12.76 6.92
CA PHE A 43 -5.14 -12.69 7.93
C PHE A 43 -5.36 -14.02 8.65
N ILE A 44 -5.43 -15.12 7.90
CA ILE A 44 -5.61 -16.46 8.48
C ILE A 44 -4.41 -16.82 9.37
N GLU A 45 -3.19 -16.53 8.94
CA GLU A 45 -1.97 -16.74 9.72
C GLU A 45 -2.01 -15.96 11.04
N THR A 46 -2.37 -14.67 11.00
CA THR A 46 -2.51 -13.85 12.21
C THR A 46 -3.54 -14.43 13.18
N GLU A 47 -4.69 -14.91 12.69
CA GLU A 47 -5.72 -15.52 13.53
C GLU A 47 -5.28 -16.84 14.17
N ILE A 48 -4.54 -17.68 13.42
CA ILE A 48 -3.95 -18.91 13.96
C ILE A 48 -2.94 -18.55 15.05
N VAL A 49 -2.02 -17.64 14.75
CA VAL A 49 -0.96 -17.24 15.68
C VAL A 49 -1.56 -16.60 16.94
N GLN A 50 -2.57 -15.75 16.80
CA GLN A 50 -3.27 -15.12 17.92
C GLN A 50 -3.89 -16.16 18.87
N ARG A 51 -4.42 -17.27 18.34
CA ARG A 51 -5.04 -18.33 19.15
C ARG A 51 -4.04 -19.14 19.97
N TYR A 52 -2.87 -19.43 19.40
CA TYR A 52 -1.88 -20.32 20.04
C TYR A 52 -0.75 -19.60 20.76
N TYR A 53 -0.40 -18.38 20.32
CA TYR A 53 0.77 -17.63 20.76
C TYR A 53 0.43 -16.23 21.27
N TYR A 54 -0.86 -15.87 21.28
CA TYR A 54 -1.38 -14.60 21.78
C TYR A 54 -0.73 -13.39 21.08
N LYS A 55 -0.86 -12.21 21.69
CA LYS A 55 -0.36 -10.94 21.14
C LYS A 55 1.14 -10.96 20.84
N LYS A 56 1.94 -11.66 21.67
CA LYS A 56 3.38 -11.77 21.46
C LYS A 56 3.70 -12.53 20.16
N GLY A 57 2.99 -13.62 19.91
CA GLY A 57 3.14 -14.37 18.65
C GLY A 57 2.77 -13.53 17.45
N VAL A 58 1.64 -12.81 17.52
CA VAL A 58 1.19 -11.95 16.42
C VAL A 58 2.23 -10.89 16.08
N LEU A 59 2.78 -10.21 17.09
CA LEU A 59 3.84 -9.22 16.88
C LEU A 59 5.07 -9.85 16.19
N ILE A 60 5.50 -11.03 16.63
CA ILE A 60 6.63 -11.73 15.99
C ILE A 60 6.31 -12.07 14.53
N ASN A 61 5.10 -12.54 14.24
CA ASN A 61 4.65 -12.89 12.89
C ASN A 61 4.63 -11.67 11.96
N GLU A 62 4.07 -10.55 12.43
CA GLU A 62 3.98 -9.30 11.65
C GLU A 62 5.37 -8.73 11.33
N LEU A 63 6.31 -8.79 12.29
CA LEU A 63 7.67 -8.28 12.11
C LEU A 63 8.49 -9.06 11.06
N GLN A 64 8.13 -10.30 10.72
CA GLN A 64 8.88 -11.08 9.72
C GLN A 64 8.84 -10.47 8.32
N GLN A 65 7.74 -9.80 7.97
CA GLN A 65 7.57 -9.15 6.67
C GLN A 65 7.61 -7.61 6.75
N ASP A 66 8.00 -7.06 7.88
CA ASP A 66 8.09 -5.62 8.08
C ASP A 66 9.29 -5.03 7.30
N GLU A 67 8.99 -4.31 6.21
CA GLU A 67 9.99 -3.68 5.37
C GLU A 67 10.78 -2.57 6.09
N ALA A 68 10.15 -1.88 7.04
CA ALA A 68 10.83 -0.86 7.83
C ALA A 68 11.83 -1.50 8.79
N LEU A 69 11.48 -2.62 9.42
CA LEU A 69 12.38 -3.39 10.25
C LEU A 69 13.55 -3.95 9.42
N LYS A 70 13.26 -4.56 8.26
CA LYS A 70 14.31 -5.06 7.35
C LYS A 70 15.28 -3.94 6.97
N LYS A 71 14.75 -2.77 6.58
CA LYS A 71 15.58 -1.63 6.20
C LYS A 71 16.34 -1.05 7.39
N ALA A 72 15.75 -1.02 8.57
CA ALA A 72 16.43 -0.60 9.79
C ALA A 72 17.62 -1.52 10.09
N VAL A 73 17.45 -2.84 9.99
CA VAL A 73 18.55 -3.80 10.18
C VAL A 73 19.65 -3.56 9.12
N GLU A 74 19.30 -3.40 7.85
CA GLU A 74 20.25 -3.09 6.78
C GLU A 74 21.06 -1.81 7.07
N VAL A 75 20.36 -0.70 7.36
CA VAL A 75 21.00 0.60 7.61
C VAL A 75 21.85 0.59 8.88
N LEU A 76 21.40 -0.06 9.95
CA LEU A 76 22.11 -0.07 11.22
C LEU A 76 23.32 -1.02 11.22
N THR A 77 23.37 -2.00 10.31
CA THR A 77 24.48 -2.94 10.20
C THR A 77 25.52 -2.53 9.15
N ASP A 78 25.14 -1.73 8.15
CA ASP A 78 26.09 -1.12 7.20
C ASP A 78 26.53 0.27 7.67
N LYS A 79 27.77 0.35 8.16
CA LYS A 79 28.38 1.60 8.64
C LYS A 79 28.43 2.70 7.57
N SER A 80 28.74 2.36 6.32
CA SER A 80 28.81 3.35 5.24
C SER A 80 27.42 3.90 4.92
N LEU A 81 26.42 3.02 4.82
CA LEU A 81 25.04 3.40 4.59
C LEU A 81 24.49 4.26 5.74
N TYR A 82 24.74 3.85 6.99
CA TYR A 82 24.41 4.62 8.18
C TYR A 82 24.99 6.03 8.15
N GLU A 83 26.31 6.15 7.97
CA GLU A 83 27.00 7.44 7.93
C GLU A 83 26.50 8.33 6.78
N SER A 84 26.23 7.75 5.60
CA SER A 84 25.66 8.49 4.48
C SER A 84 24.24 8.98 4.76
N THR A 85 23.44 8.19 5.47
CA THR A 85 22.04 8.52 5.81
C THR A 85 21.97 9.67 6.80
N LEU A 86 22.93 9.74 7.74
CA LEU A 86 23.00 10.81 8.74
C LEU A 86 23.66 12.10 8.23
N LYS A 87 24.31 12.09 7.07
CA LYS A 87 24.92 13.31 6.52
C LYS A 87 23.82 14.33 6.18
N PRO A 88 24.02 15.61 6.52
CA PRO A 88 23.07 16.65 6.17
C PRO A 88 22.95 16.75 4.65
N SER A 89 21.74 16.63 4.13
CA SER A 89 21.47 16.91 2.72
C SER A 89 21.79 18.39 2.44
N PRO A 90 22.58 18.72 1.39
CA PRO A 90 22.94 20.10 1.06
C PRO A 90 21.71 20.99 0.78
N THR A 91 20.53 20.40 0.56
CA THR A 91 19.32 21.11 0.17
C THR A 91 18.58 21.81 1.33
N LYS A 92 18.79 21.43 2.60
CA LYS A 92 18.13 22.11 3.74
C LYS A 92 18.99 23.16 4.45
N ALA A 93 20.30 23.19 4.21
CA ALA A 93 21.21 24.15 4.84
C ALA A 93 21.14 25.55 4.20
N LEU A 94 20.62 25.67 2.98
CA LEU A 94 20.55 26.93 2.23
C LEU A 94 19.29 27.77 2.53
N ALA A 95 18.26 27.21 3.18
CA ALA A 95 17.01 27.93 3.46
C ALA A 95 17.05 28.83 4.71
N LYS A 96 18.20 28.97 5.39
CA LYS A 96 18.33 29.78 6.63
C LYS A 96 19.29 30.97 6.53
N LYS A 97 19.84 31.32 5.36
CA LYS A 97 20.82 32.42 5.23
C LYS A 97 20.28 33.77 4.70
N ASP A 98 19.03 33.86 4.25
CA ASP A 98 18.51 35.10 3.62
C ASP A 98 17.46 35.86 4.46
N LYS A 99 17.66 35.95 5.78
CA LYS A 99 16.94 36.94 6.61
C LYS A 99 17.87 37.60 7.62
N GLN A 100 18.73 38.48 7.11
CA GLN A 100 19.37 39.50 7.92
C GLN A 100 18.94 40.86 7.34
N PRO A 101 18.13 41.66 8.06
CA PRO A 101 17.72 42.97 7.56
C PRO A 101 18.90 43.93 7.72
N SER A 102 19.41 44.43 6.59
CA SER A 102 20.24 45.63 6.53
C SER A 102 19.32 46.84 6.74
N VAL A 103 19.63 47.60 7.80
CA VAL A 103 19.37 49.03 8.08
C VAL A 103 18.17 49.69 7.39
#